data_AF-A0A5N6PBP4-F1
#
_entry.id   AF-A0A5N6PBP4-F1
#
_cell.length_a   1.000
_cell.length_b   1.000
_cell.length_c   1.000
_cell.angle_alpha   90.00
_cell.angle_beta   90.00
_cell.angle_gamma   90.00
#
_symmetry.space_group_name_H-M   'P 1'
#
loop_
_entity.id
_entity.type
_entity.pdbx_description
1 polymer ?
#
loop_
_entity_poly.entity_id
_entity_poly.type
_entity_poly.pdbx_seq_one_letter_code
_entity_poly.pdbx_strand_id
1 'polypeptide(L)'
;MASGFNRGGGYYGAAPYRSREGLSTRQGTGSDEIQLRIDPMHADLDDEISGLRKQVKQLKNVASEIESEAKFQNEFINQLKELEAEVTGRNGEAGGNSRKKEKKQQR
;
A
#
# COMPACT_ATOMS: atom_id res chain seq x y z
N MET A 1 21.46 -3.34 -68.59
CA MET A 1 22.31 -3.40 -67.39
C MET A 1 21.83 -2.26 -66.50
N ALA A 2 21.21 -2.39 -65.33
CA ALA A 2 21.32 -3.42 -64.30
C ALA A 2 19.95 -3.76 -63.68
N SER A 3 19.80 -5.03 -63.36
CA SER A 3 18.78 -5.63 -62.51
C SER A 3 19.07 -5.37 -61.03
N GLY A 4 18.05 -5.09 -60.24
CA GLY A 4 18.13 -5.12 -58.77
C GLY A 4 16.79 -5.53 -58.19
N PHE A 5 16.60 -6.83 -57.96
CA PHE A 5 15.45 -7.38 -57.26
C PHE A 5 15.74 -7.58 -55.77
N ASN A 6 14.73 -7.25 -54.96
CA ASN A 6 14.30 -7.88 -53.70
C ASN A 6 15.22 -7.90 -52.47
N ARG A 7 14.73 -7.28 -51.39
CA ARG A 7 14.62 -7.81 -50.00
C ARG A 7 14.20 -6.65 -49.09
N GLY A 8 13.23 -6.71 -48.18
CA GLY A 8 12.28 -7.70 -47.68
C GLY A 8 11.27 -6.90 -46.82
N GLY A 9 9.99 -7.26 -46.78
CA GLY A 9 9.41 -8.04 -45.67
C GLY A 9 9.33 -7.19 -44.38
N GLY A 10 8.19 -6.93 -43.75
CA GLY A 10 6.81 -7.30 -43.98
C GLY A 10 5.95 -6.73 -42.83
N TYR A 11 4.65 -6.90 -43.00
CA TYR A 11 3.64 -7.02 -41.95
C TYR A 11 3.28 -5.81 -41.05
N TYR A 12 1.96 -5.58 -41.03
CA TYR A 12 1.13 -4.77 -40.11
C TYR A 12 0.99 -3.28 -40.44
N GLY A 13 -0.24 -2.95 -40.84
CA GLY A 13 -0.63 -1.62 -41.25
C GLY A 13 -0.77 -0.64 -40.10
N ALA A 14 -0.48 0.60 -40.44
CA ALA A 14 -1.15 1.82 -40.00
C ALA A 14 -0.41 2.93 -40.73
N ALA A 15 -1.13 3.71 -41.54
CA ALA A 15 -0.56 4.94 -42.10
C ALA A 15 -0.03 5.79 -40.94
N PRO A 16 1.26 6.17 -40.92
CA PRO A 16 1.72 7.07 -39.90
C PRO A 16 1.22 8.46 -40.33
N TYR A 17 0.16 8.93 -39.66
CA TYR A 17 -0.09 10.36 -39.50
C TYR A 17 1.16 10.95 -38.83
N ARG A 18 2.21 11.17 -39.62
CA ARG A 18 3.39 11.93 -39.20
C ARG A 18 3.02 13.39 -39.34
N SER A 19 2.30 13.91 -38.35
CA SER A 19 2.35 15.34 -38.03
C SER A 19 3.79 15.62 -37.54
N ARG A 20 4.72 15.74 -38.50
CA ARG A 20 6.13 16.08 -38.28
C ARG A 20 6.39 17.56 -38.60
N GLU A 21 5.35 18.36 -38.74
CA GLU A 21 5.45 19.82 -38.74
C GLU A 21 5.10 20.29 -37.33
N GLY A 22 6.07 20.12 -36.44
CA GLY A 22 6.01 20.60 -35.07
C GLY A 22 6.82 21.88 -34.93
N LEU A 23 6.20 22.86 -34.25
CA LEU A 23 6.89 23.77 -33.33
C LEU A 23 7.96 24.67 -33.97
N SER A 24 7.54 25.51 -34.91
CA SER A 24 8.30 26.71 -35.27
C SER A 24 7.94 27.83 -34.29
N THR A 25 8.89 28.35 -33.52
CA THR A 25 8.72 29.58 -32.72
C THR A 25 8.93 30.85 -33.55
N ARG A 26 8.98 30.72 -34.88
CA ARG A 26 9.28 31.83 -35.78
C ARG A 26 7.98 32.57 -36.07
N GLN A 27 7.90 33.83 -35.64
CA GLN A 27 6.79 34.73 -35.95
C GLN A 27 6.60 34.79 -37.48
N GLY A 28 5.66 33.99 -37.98
CA GLY A 28 5.21 34.02 -39.35
C GLY A 28 4.14 35.08 -39.51
N THR A 29 4.40 36.07 -40.36
CA THR A 29 3.38 36.98 -40.89
C THR A 29 2.43 36.20 -41.79
N GLY A 30 1.41 35.57 -41.20
CA GLY A 30 0.36 34.81 -41.89
C GLY A 30 -0.65 34.28 -40.87
N SER A 31 -1.93 34.63 -41.04
CA SER A 31 -2.97 34.69 -40.01
C SER A 31 -3.60 33.37 -39.55
N ASP A 32 -2.99 32.20 -39.78
CA ASP A 32 -3.68 30.91 -39.58
C ASP A 32 -3.04 30.00 -38.50
N GLU A 33 -2.02 30.46 -37.78
CA GLU A 33 -1.41 29.71 -36.69
C GLU A 33 -2.17 29.93 -35.36
N ILE A 34 -2.82 28.88 -34.85
CA ILE A 34 -3.44 28.89 -33.52
C ILE A 34 -2.32 28.91 -32.47
N GLN A 35 -2.15 30.06 -31.81
CA GLN A 35 -1.29 30.17 -30.64
C GLN A 35 -1.98 29.52 -29.44
N LEU A 36 -1.63 28.27 -29.15
CA LEU A 36 -2.07 27.59 -27.93
C LEU A 36 -1.34 28.20 -26.73
N ARG A 37 -2.01 29.11 -26.01
CA ARG A 37 -1.62 29.50 -24.67
C ARG A 37 -1.96 28.34 -23.73
N ILE A 38 -0.97 27.54 -23.38
CA ILE A 38 -1.09 26.55 -22.30
C ILE A 38 -0.93 27.34 -21.01
N ASP A 39 -2.03 27.69 -20.36
CA ASP A 39 -2.00 28.38 -19.07
C ASP A 39 -1.43 27.43 -18.00
N PRO A 40 -0.33 27.80 -17.30
CA PRO A 40 0.22 27.02 -16.20
C PRO A 40 -0.60 27.25 -14.93
N MET A 41 -1.88 26.93 -14.94
CA MET A 41 -2.79 27.19 -13.81
C MET A 41 -2.89 26.02 -12.81
N HIS A 42 -2.13 24.94 -13.00
CA HIS A 42 -2.27 23.71 -12.20
C HIS A 42 -1.11 23.42 -11.25
N ALA A 43 -0.08 24.28 -11.17
CA ALA A 43 1.06 24.05 -10.29
C ALA A 43 0.66 23.85 -8.82
N ASP A 44 -0.26 24.68 -8.33
CA ASP A 44 -0.73 24.61 -6.93
C ASP A 44 -1.54 23.33 -6.64
N LEU A 45 -2.30 22.84 -7.63
CA LEU A 45 -3.08 21.60 -7.52
C LEU A 45 -2.17 20.37 -7.50
N ASP A 46 -1.11 20.37 -8.32
CA ASP A 46 -0.15 19.27 -8.36
C ASP A 46 0.64 19.17 -7.04
N ASP A 47 0.93 20.30 -6.39
CA ASP A 47 1.53 20.36 -5.07
C ASP A 47 0.59 19.85 -3.97
N GLU A 48 -0.69 20.23 -4.03
CA GLU A 48 -1.72 19.72 -3.11
C GLU A 48 -1.90 18.21 -3.24
N ILE A 49 -2.02 17.70 -4.48
CA ILE A 49 -2.13 16.26 -4.77
C ILE A 49 -0.88 15.52 -4.26
N SER A 50 0.31 16.09 -4.45
CA SER A 50 1.56 15.52 -3.96
C SER A 50 1.62 15.51 -2.42
N GLY A 51 1.11 16.56 -1.77
CA GLY A 51 0.95 16.64 -0.32
C GLY A 51 0.01 15.56 0.22
N LEU A 52 -1.18 15.42 -0.38
CA LEU A 52 -2.16 14.40 -0.02
C LEU A 52 -1.59 12.99 -0.18
N ARG A 53 -0.85 12.71 -1.27
CA ARG A 53 -0.20 11.39 -1.47
C ARG A 53 0.80 11.06 -0.37
N LYS A 54 1.56 12.05 0.12
CA LYS A 54 2.48 11.87 1.25
C LYS A 54 1.72 11.55 2.54
N GLN A 55 0.65 12.29 2.83
CA GLN A 55 -0.20 12.06 4.00
C GLN A 55 -0.85 10.67 3.96
N VAL A 56 -1.39 10.25 2.81
CA VAL A 56 -1.96 8.91 2.63
C VAL A 56 -0.91 7.82 2.88
N LYS A 57 0.33 8.01 2.41
CA LYS A 57 1.42 7.06 2.68
C LYS A 57 1.74 6.97 4.18
N GLN A 58 1.78 8.10 4.88
CA GLN A 58 1.98 8.11 6.33
C GLN A 58 0.84 7.39 7.07
N LEU A 59 -0.41 7.68 6.71
CA LEU A 59 -1.57 7.01 7.29
C LEU A 59 -1.55 5.51 7.07
N LYS A 60 -1.11 5.04 5.88
CA LYS A 60 -0.93 3.61 5.62
C LYS A 60 0.11 2.97 6.53
N ASN A 61 1.24 3.64 6.75
CA ASN A 61 2.28 3.13 7.66
C ASN A 61 1.75 3.05 9.10
N VAL A 62 1.11 4.11 9.59
CA VAL A 62 0.51 4.15 10.93
C VAL A 62 -0.54 3.05 11.10
N ALA A 63 -1.41 2.85 10.10
CA ALA A 63 -2.40 1.79 10.13
C ALA A 63 -1.76 0.38 10.20
N SER A 64 -0.66 0.17 9.46
CA SER A 64 0.09 -1.09 9.50
C SER A 64 0.75 -1.32 10.86
N GLU A 65 1.31 -0.28 11.48
CA GLU A 65 1.91 -0.36 12.81
C GLU A 65 0.85 -0.70 13.86
N ILE A 66 -0.30 -0.02 13.83
CA ILE A 66 -1.44 -0.31 14.71
C ILE A 66 -1.91 -1.76 14.55
N GLU A 67 -2.01 -2.26 13.32
CA GLU A 67 -2.40 -3.65 13.08
C GLU A 67 -1.39 -4.64 13.70
N SER A 68 -0.09 -4.40 13.51
CA SER A 68 0.96 -5.25 14.08
C SER A 68 0.96 -5.22 15.60
N GLU A 69 0.77 -4.05 16.20
CA GLU A 69 0.72 -3.88 17.64
C GLU A 69 -0.52 -4.54 18.24
N ALA A 70 -1.68 -4.41 17.59
CA ALA A 70 -2.91 -5.08 18.03
C ALA A 70 -2.78 -6.61 17.98
N LYS A 71 -2.09 -7.17 16.99
CA LYS A 71 -1.78 -8.60 16.94
C LYS A 71 -0.87 -9.01 18.10
N PHE A 72 0.23 -8.28 18.30
CA PHE A 72 1.16 -8.54 19.40
C PHE A 72 0.48 -8.48 20.77
N GLN A 73 -0.33 -7.44 21.02
CA GLN A 73 -1.07 -7.31 22.28
C GLN A 73 -2.07 -8.45 22.48
N ASN A 74 -2.77 -8.88 21.44
CA ASN A 74 -3.69 -10.02 21.55
C ASN A 74 -2.95 -11.33 21.88
N GLU A 75 -1.83 -11.60 21.22
CA GLU A 75 -0.98 -12.76 21.53
C GLU A 75 -0.48 -12.70 22.97
N PHE A 76 -0.02 -11.54 23.43
CA PHE A 76 0.44 -11.33 24.80
C PHE A 76 -0.69 -11.55 25.82
N ILE A 77 -1.89 -11.02 25.57
CA ILE A 77 -3.06 -11.24 26.43
C ILE A 77 -3.43 -12.73 26.48
N ASN A 78 -3.34 -13.45 25.35
CA ASN A 78 -3.64 -14.89 25.33
C ASN A 78 -2.63 -15.68 26.16
N GLN A 79 -1.34 -15.35 26.06
CA GLN A 79 -0.29 -15.95 26.90
C GLN A 79 -0.53 -15.67 28.39
N LEU A 80 -0.91 -14.45 28.75
CA LEU A 80 -1.24 -14.11 30.13
C LEU A 80 -2.44 -14.90 30.65
N LYS A 81 -3.49 -15.07 29.84
CA LYS A 81 -4.67 -15.86 30.21
C LYS A 81 -4.32 -17.34 30.41
N GLU A 82 -3.46 -17.90 29.56
CA GLU A 82 -2.99 -19.28 29.71
C GLU A 82 -2.19 -19.46 31.01
N LEU A 83 -1.28 -18.53 31.31
CA LEU A 83 -0.51 -18.53 32.55
C LEU A 83 -1.42 -18.38 33.78
N GLU A 84 -2.42 -17.50 33.72
CA GLU A 84 -3.41 -17.33 34.80
C GLU A 84 -4.21 -18.62 35.03
N ALA A 85 -4.65 -19.28 33.96
CA ALA A 85 -5.36 -20.56 34.05
C ALA A 85 -4.46 -21.65 34.68
N GLU A 86 -3.18 -21.70 34.33
CA GLU A 86 -2.21 -22.63 34.91
C GLU A 86 -1.99 -22.37 36.42
N VAL A 87 -1.82 -21.11 36.82
CA VAL A 87 -1.61 -20.73 38.22
C VAL A 87 -2.86 -20.96 39.07
N THR A 88 -4.04 -20.63 38.54
CA THR A 88 -5.32 -20.86 39.23
C THR A 88 -5.61 -22.37 39.35
N GLY A 89 -5.29 -23.17 38.35
CA GLY A 89 -5.37 -24.63 38.41
C GLY A 89 -4.49 -25.23 39.51
N ARG A 90 -3.26 -24.72 39.69
CA ARG A 90 -2.34 -25.16 40.76
C ARG A 90 -2.83 -24.81 42.17
N ASN A 91 -3.52 -23.69 42.35
CA ASN A 91 -4.02 -23.26 43.66
C ASN A 91 -5.27 -24.05 44.13
N GLY A 92 -5.98 -24.73 43.22
CA GLY A 92 -7.17 -25.54 43.55
C GLY A 92 -6.88 -26.89 44.23
N GLU A 93 -5.70 -27.49 44.00
CA GLU A 93 -5.39 -28.84 44.48
C GLU A 93 -4.79 -28.88 45.90
N ALA A 94 -4.16 -27.78 46.34
CA ALA A 94 -3.51 -27.73 47.66
C ALA A 94 -4.50 -27.61 48.85
N GLY A 95 -5.75 -27.17 48.63
CA GLY A 95 -6.73 -26.92 49.69
C GLY A 95 -7.60 -28.12 50.11
N GLY A 96 -7.63 -29.20 49.31
CA GLY A 96 -8.62 -30.28 49.45
C GLY A 96 -8.25 -31.38 50.46
N ASN A 97 -6.96 -31.60 50.75
CA ASN A 97 -6.51 -32.77 51.52
C ASN A 97 -6.39 -32.57 53.04
N SER A 98 -6.54 -31.34 53.54
CA SER A 98 -6.38 -31.06 54.98
C SER A 98 -7.66 -31.29 55.82
N ARG A 99 -8.85 -31.34 55.21
CA ARG A 99 -10.13 -31.48 55.97
C ARG A 99 -10.56 -32.92 56.27
N LYS A 100 -9.90 -33.93 55.70
CA LYS A 100 -10.32 -35.34 55.88
C LYS A 100 -9.65 -36.06 57.07
N LYS A 101 -8.63 -35.46 57.71
CA LYS A 101 -7.91 -36.12 58.83
C LYS A 101 -8.48 -35.84 60.22
N GLU A 102 -9.34 -34.84 60.39
CA GLU A 102 -9.82 -34.43 61.73
C GLU A 102 -11.08 -35.18 62.20
N LYS A 103 -11.88 -35.76 61.29
CA LYS A 103 -13.13 -36.46 61.66
C LYS A 103 -12.98 -37.92 62.09
N LYS A 104 -11.77 -38.51 62.10
CA LYS A 104 -11.55 -39.91 62.53
C LYS A 104 -10.99 -40.06 63.94
N GLN A 105 -10.76 -38.96 64.67
CA GLN A 105 -10.29 -39.01 66.07
C GLN A 105 -11.41 -38.75 67.11
N GLN A 106 -12.68 -38.61 66.68
CA GLN A 106 -13.81 -38.31 67.58
C GLN A 106 -14.94 -39.36 67.55
N ARG A 107 -14.66 -40.61 67.16
CA ARG A 107 -15.65 -41.70 67.26
C ARG A 107 -15.03 -42.95 67.85
#